data_AF-A0A9P5ZVQ1-F1
#
_entry.id   AF-A0A9P5ZVQ1-F1
#
_cell.length_a   1.000
_cell.length_b   1.000
_cell.length_c   1.000
_cell.angle_alpha   90.00
_cell.angle_beta   90.00
_cell.angle_gamma   90.00
#
_symmetry.space_group_name_H-M   'P 1'
#
loop_
_entity.id
_entity.type
_entity.pdbx_description
1 polymer ?
#
loop_
_entity_poly.entity_id
_entity_poly.type
_entity_poly.pdbx_seq_one_letter_code
_entity_poly.pdbx_strand_id
1 'polypeptide(L)'
;AASACADPSKAVFLQRAYRTYDHFYTTNTAEMTNAVTKLHFRKEGHQGRVFTYSVKDTVPLFRLYSHGADDHFYTTSAPERDNAAGRLGYKNEGVAGHLYAKQICGSVPFYRLYSPHAKDHFYTTSLHEANASGYQKEGIVGYVLPN
;
A
#
# COMPACT_ATOMS: atom_id res chain seq x y z
N ALA A 1 9.02 -31.39 -1.99
CA ALA A 1 8.86 -30.26 -1.06
C ALA A 1 7.69 -29.42 -1.56
N ALA A 2 6.67 -29.17 -0.73
CA ALA A 2 5.65 -28.20 -1.10
C ALA A 2 6.34 -26.83 -1.26
N SER A 3 6.04 -26.10 -2.34
CA SER A 3 6.52 -24.74 -2.53
C SER A 3 6.27 -23.95 -1.24
N ALA A 4 7.31 -23.36 -0.66
CA ALA A 4 7.17 -22.44 0.47
C ALA A 4 6.37 -21.17 0.10
N CYS A 5 6.11 -20.98 -1.20
CA CYS A 5 5.49 -19.81 -1.78
C CYS A 5 4.04 -20.08 -2.19
N ALA A 6 3.17 -19.11 -1.92
CA ALA A 6 1.86 -19.05 -2.55
C ALA A 6 2.03 -18.89 -4.07
N ASP A 7 1.09 -19.47 -4.83
CA ASP A 7 1.07 -19.43 -6.29
C ASP A 7 1.07 -17.97 -6.82
N PRO A 8 2.16 -17.51 -7.44
CA PRO A 8 2.26 -16.12 -7.94
C PRO A 8 1.21 -15.77 -9.00
N SER A 9 0.59 -16.76 -9.66
CA SER A 9 -0.48 -16.53 -10.64
C SER A 9 -1.79 -16.07 -10.00
N LYS A 10 -1.93 -16.23 -8.68
CA LYS A 10 -3.08 -15.75 -7.90
C LYS A 10 -2.93 -14.32 -7.39
N ALA A 11 -1.74 -13.74 -7.53
CA ALA A 11 -1.49 -12.36 -7.14
C ALA A 11 -1.92 -11.39 -8.24
N VAL A 12 -2.38 -10.21 -7.85
CA VAL A 12 -2.85 -9.14 -8.75
C VAL A 12 -2.04 -7.87 -8.50
N PHE A 13 -2.00 -6.97 -9.48
CA PHE A 13 -1.26 -5.71 -9.34
C PHE A 13 -1.86 -4.82 -8.25
N LEU A 14 -0.99 -4.29 -7.39
CA LEU A 14 -1.30 -3.17 -6.51
C LEU A 14 -1.07 -1.88 -7.31
N GLN A 15 -2.16 -1.25 -7.75
CA GLN A 15 -2.11 -0.04 -8.57
C GLN A 15 -1.97 1.18 -7.67
N ARG A 16 -1.10 2.13 -8.05
CA ARG A 16 -0.91 3.43 -7.38
C ARG A 16 -1.49 4.55 -8.21
N ALA A 17 -2.09 5.53 -7.56
CA ALA A 17 -2.44 6.82 -8.13
C ALA A 17 -2.20 7.94 -7.12
N TYR A 18 -2.06 9.16 -7.60
CA TYR A 18 -1.73 10.32 -6.78
C TYR A 18 -2.62 11.52 -7.12
N ARG A 19 -3.01 12.27 -6.08
CA ARG A 19 -3.71 13.55 -6.21
C ARG A 19 -3.24 14.52 -5.12
N THR A 20 -2.50 15.56 -5.51
CA THR A 20 -2.10 16.70 -4.67
C THR A 20 -1.29 16.35 -3.40
N TYR A 21 -1.87 15.66 -2.43
CA TYR A 21 -1.21 15.18 -1.20
C TYR A 21 -1.72 13.80 -0.76
N ASP A 22 -2.36 13.05 -1.66
CA ASP A 22 -2.94 11.75 -1.35
C ASP A 22 -2.45 10.69 -2.35
N HIS A 23 -1.81 9.65 -1.81
CA HIS A 23 -1.47 8.45 -2.57
C HIS A 23 -2.48 7.33 -2.33
N PHE A 24 -3.17 6.96 -3.40
CA PHE A 24 -4.18 5.92 -3.40
C PHE A 24 -3.65 4.61 -4.00
N TYR A 25 -3.85 3.51 -3.28
CA TYR A 25 -3.48 2.15 -3.68
C TYR A 25 -4.68 1.22 -3.67
N THR A 26 -4.84 0.43 -4.74
CA THR A 26 -5.89 -0.58 -4.84
C THR A 26 -5.52 -1.73 -5.78
N THR A 27 -6.04 -2.92 -5.49
CA THR A 27 -6.05 -4.06 -6.41
C THR A 27 -7.26 -4.05 -7.36
N ASN A 28 -8.25 -3.21 -7.11
CA ASN A 28 -9.49 -3.17 -7.88
C ASN A 28 -9.37 -2.18 -9.05
N THR A 29 -9.36 -2.71 -10.27
CA THR A 29 -9.28 -1.88 -11.49
C THR A 29 -10.48 -0.96 -11.69
N ALA A 30 -11.68 -1.35 -11.28
CA ALA A 30 -12.84 -0.46 -11.36
C ALA A 30 -12.74 0.70 -10.37
N GLU A 31 -12.20 0.44 -9.18
CA GLU A 31 -11.92 1.47 -8.17
C GLU A 31 -10.84 2.44 -8.68
N MET A 32 -9.75 1.93 -9.25
CA MET A 32 -8.71 2.75 -9.87
C MET A 32 -9.27 3.60 -11.02
N THR A 33 -10.13 3.04 -11.88
CA THR A 33 -10.79 3.80 -12.95
C THR A 33 -11.66 4.92 -12.38
N ASN A 34 -12.43 4.66 -11.32
CA ASN A 34 -13.23 5.69 -10.66
C ASN A 34 -12.34 6.78 -10.04
N ALA A 35 -11.24 6.41 -9.38
CA ALA A 35 -10.30 7.37 -8.80
C ALA A 35 -9.74 8.32 -9.86
N VAL A 36 -9.36 7.79 -11.02
CA VAL A 36 -8.81 8.59 -12.13
C VAL A 36 -9.87 9.45 -12.80
N THR A 37 -11.03 8.87 -13.13
CA THR A 37 -12.03 9.54 -13.98
C THR A 37 -12.96 10.48 -13.22
N LYS A 38 -13.18 10.24 -11.92
CA LYS A 38 -14.16 10.98 -11.12
C LYS A 38 -13.53 11.73 -9.96
N LEU A 39 -12.42 11.23 -9.42
CA LEU A 39 -11.77 11.80 -8.23
C LEU A 39 -10.46 12.52 -8.56
N HIS A 40 -10.15 12.69 -9.85
CA HIS A 40 -9.00 13.44 -10.36
C HIS A 40 -7.62 12.92 -9.91
N PHE A 41 -7.52 11.63 -9.60
CA PHE A 41 -6.21 10.99 -9.38
C PHE A 41 -5.47 10.79 -10.71
N ARG A 42 -4.16 10.95 -10.69
CA ARG A 42 -3.27 10.51 -11.77
C ARG A 42 -2.75 9.11 -11.46
N LYS A 43 -3.00 8.14 -12.32
CA LYS A 43 -2.42 6.80 -12.20
C LYS A 43 -0.90 6.85 -12.33
N GLU A 44 -0.18 6.13 -11.46
CA GLU A 44 1.30 6.14 -11.38
C GLU A 44 1.92 4.75 -11.56
N GLY A 45 1.15 3.76 -11.99
CA GLY A 45 1.63 2.42 -12.30
C GLY A 45 1.39 1.41 -11.18
N HIS A 46 2.17 0.33 -11.19
CA HIS A 46 2.00 -0.81 -10.27
C HIS A 46 3.17 -0.89 -9.30
N GLN A 47 2.87 -1.15 -8.03
CA GLN A 47 3.86 -1.26 -6.96
C GLN A 47 4.20 -2.71 -6.63
N GLY A 48 4.08 -3.61 -7.61
CA GLY A 48 4.18 -5.06 -7.41
C GLY A 48 2.81 -5.74 -7.41
N ARG A 49 2.83 -7.02 -7.07
CA ARG A 49 1.66 -7.90 -7.00
C ARG A 49 1.42 -8.38 -5.57
N VAL A 50 0.16 -8.38 -5.17
CA VAL A 50 -0.34 -8.77 -3.83
C VAL A 50 -1.51 -9.74 -3.97
N PHE A 51 -1.87 -10.44 -2.89
CA PHE A 51 -3.03 -11.33 -2.88
C PHE A 51 -4.28 -10.59 -2.38
N THR A 52 -5.44 -10.85 -2.99
CA THR A 52 -6.73 -10.26 -2.55
C THR A 52 -7.35 -10.98 -1.35
N TYR A 53 -6.78 -12.12 -0.95
CA TYR A 53 -7.20 -12.93 0.18
C TYR A 53 -5.97 -13.40 0.96
N SER A 54 -6.18 -13.79 2.23
CA SER A 54 -5.10 -14.28 3.08
C SER A 54 -4.53 -15.58 2.52
N VAL A 55 -3.22 -15.58 2.30
CA VAL A 55 -2.44 -16.77 1.96
C VAL A 55 -1.32 -16.97 2.98
N LYS A 56 -0.73 -18.16 2.99
CA LYS A 56 0.36 -18.50 3.90
C LYS A 56 1.46 -17.43 3.92
N ASP A 57 1.91 -17.09 5.14
CA ASP A 57 3.00 -16.14 5.43
C ASP A 57 2.76 -14.69 4.96
N THR A 58 1.50 -14.34 4.67
CA THR A 58 1.08 -12.96 4.37
C THR A 58 0.36 -12.30 5.53
N VAL A 59 0.43 -10.97 5.57
CA VAL A 59 -0.30 -10.09 6.49
C VAL A 59 -1.15 -9.10 5.70
N PRO A 60 -2.30 -8.65 6.25
CA PRO A 60 -3.15 -7.68 5.58
C PRO A 60 -2.49 -6.30 5.55
N LEU A 61 -2.57 -5.62 4.40
CA LEU A 61 -2.34 -4.20 4.26
C LEU A 61 -3.66 -3.48 4.47
N PHE A 62 -3.86 -2.90 5.65
CA PHE A 62 -5.04 -2.10 5.96
C PHE A 62 -4.98 -0.78 5.20
N ARG A 63 -6.14 -0.35 4.67
CA ARG A 63 -6.35 0.97 4.10
C ARG A 63 -7.28 1.75 5.02
N LEU A 64 -6.90 2.99 5.30
CA LEU A 64 -7.73 3.93 6.03
C LEU A 64 -7.77 5.25 5.28
N TYR A 65 -8.86 6.00 5.44
CA TYR A 65 -9.04 7.31 4.82
C TYR A 65 -9.53 8.33 5.85
N SER A 66 -8.95 9.53 5.85
CA SER A 66 -9.44 10.65 6.65
C SER A 66 -10.06 11.70 5.75
N HIS A 67 -11.38 11.90 5.86
CA HIS A 67 -12.06 13.01 5.18
C HIS A 67 -11.56 14.39 5.64
N GLY A 68 -11.13 14.50 6.90
CA GLY A 68 -10.64 15.77 7.46
C GLY A 68 -9.25 16.15 6.95
N ALA A 69 -8.40 15.16 6.69
CA ALA A 69 -7.06 15.38 6.12
C ALA A 69 -7.02 15.24 4.58
N ASP A 70 -8.07 14.68 3.97
CA ASP A 70 -8.10 14.23 2.57
C ASP A 70 -6.89 13.34 2.22
N ASP A 71 -6.66 12.30 3.05
CA ASP A 71 -5.46 11.47 3.02
C ASP A 71 -5.78 9.97 3.20
N HIS A 72 -5.15 9.11 2.40
CA HIS A 72 -5.12 7.67 2.61
C HIS A 72 -3.87 7.22 3.37
N PHE A 73 -4.11 6.38 4.38
CA PHE A 73 -3.08 5.78 5.20
C PHE A 73 -3.09 4.25 5.06
N TYR A 74 -1.90 3.64 5.01
CA TYR A 74 -1.75 2.20 4.83
C TYR A 74 -0.80 1.59 5.86
N THR A 75 -1.21 0.48 6.47
CA THR A 75 -0.38 -0.20 7.47
C THR A 75 -0.65 -1.68 7.54
N THR A 76 0.36 -2.47 7.92
CA THR A 76 0.22 -3.88 8.31
C THR A 76 0.11 -4.05 9.83
N SER A 77 0.28 -2.98 10.61
CA SER A 77 0.17 -3.00 12.07
C SER A 77 -1.29 -2.79 12.49
N ALA A 78 -1.91 -3.83 13.04
CA ALA A 78 -3.26 -3.72 13.60
C ALA A 78 -3.37 -2.66 14.72
N PRO A 79 -2.42 -2.56 15.67
CA PRO A 79 -2.43 -1.47 16.66
C PRO A 79 -2.37 -0.06 16.04
N GLU A 80 -1.60 0.13 14.95
CA GLU A 80 -1.49 1.43 14.27
C GLU A 80 -2.81 1.77 13.55
N ARG A 81 -3.42 0.80 12.87
CA ARG A 81 -4.76 0.93 12.29
C ARG A 81 -5.79 1.31 13.36
N ASP A 82 -5.78 0.63 14.51
CA ASP A 82 -6.75 0.86 15.57
C ASP A 82 -6.57 2.22 16.23
N ASN A 83 -5.32 2.67 16.39
CA ASN A 83 -5.01 4.03 16.86
C ASN A 83 -5.48 5.09 15.85
N ALA A 84 -5.18 4.91 14.56
CA ALA A 84 -5.59 5.83 13.52
C ALA A 84 -7.11 5.96 13.44
N ALA A 85 -7.82 4.82 13.51
CA ALA A 85 -9.27 4.77 13.48
C ALA A 85 -9.93 5.32 14.74
N GLY A 86 -9.40 4.99 15.92
CA GLY A 86 -10.00 5.35 17.20
C GLY A 86 -9.65 6.74 17.70
N ARG A 87 -8.54 7.34 17.23
CA ARG A 87 -7.99 8.58 17.81
C ARG A 87 -7.57 9.64 16.82
N LEU A 88 -7.24 9.29 15.58
CA LEU A 88 -6.69 10.24 14.59
C LEU A 88 -7.69 10.63 13.50
N GLY A 89 -8.96 10.20 13.61
CA GLY A 89 -10.01 10.60 12.67
C GLY A 89 -9.95 9.91 11.31
N TYR A 90 -9.23 8.80 11.20
CA TYR A 90 -9.28 7.96 10.01
C TYR A 90 -10.45 6.98 10.08
N LYS A 91 -11.03 6.64 8.93
CA LYS A 91 -12.00 5.56 8.79
C LYS A 91 -11.29 4.34 8.22
N ASN A 92 -11.45 3.20 8.87
CA ASN A 92 -10.96 1.93 8.33
C ASN A 92 -11.79 1.54 7.10
N GLU A 93 -11.13 1.40 5.95
CA GLU A 93 -11.74 1.02 4.68
C GLU A 93 -11.54 -0.45 4.32
N GLY A 94 -10.85 -1.20 5.20
CA GLY A 94 -10.62 -2.64 5.04
C GLY A 94 -9.22 -2.97 4.57
N VAL A 95 -9.09 -4.09 3.85
CA VAL A 95 -7.80 -4.63 3.43
C VAL A 95 -7.59 -4.34 1.94
N ALA A 96 -6.55 -3.57 1.61
CA ALA A 96 -6.16 -3.26 0.23
C ALA A 96 -5.45 -4.43 -0.47
N GLY A 97 -4.90 -5.36 0.30
CA GLY A 97 -4.25 -6.58 -0.20
C GLY A 97 -3.50 -7.31 0.91
N HIS A 98 -2.95 -8.47 0.57
CA HIS A 98 -2.11 -9.27 1.46
C HIS A 98 -0.72 -9.38 0.85
N LEU A 99 0.28 -9.06 1.66
CA LEU A 99 1.69 -9.00 1.30
C LEU A 99 2.48 -9.91 2.24
N TYR A 100 3.65 -10.39 1.82
CA TYR A 100 4.47 -11.25 2.67
C TYR A 100 5.04 -10.46 3.85
N ALA A 101 5.01 -11.05 5.05
CA ALA A 101 5.58 -10.43 6.24
C ALA A 101 7.12 -10.44 6.26
N LYS A 102 7.73 -11.36 5.50
CA LYS A 102 9.19 -11.54 5.37
C LYS A 102 9.57 -11.63 3.89
N GLN A 103 10.83 -11.35 3.59
CA GLN A 103 11.35 -11.48 2.24
C GLN A 103 11.50 -12.95 1.85
N ILE A 104 10.47 -13.50 1.21
CA ILE A 104 10.45 -14.87 0.67
C ILE A 104 10.02 -14.85 -0.78
N CYS A 105 10.22 -15.94 -1.52
CA CYS A 105 9.59 -16.13 -2.84
C CYS A 105 9.97 -15.10 -3.90
N GLY A 106 11.19 -14.55 -3.82
CA GLY A 106 11.64 -13.48 -4.72
C GLY A 106 10.88 -12.16 -4.54
N SER A 107 10.17 -12.00 -3.43
CA SER A 107 9.48 -10.75 -3.10
C SER A 107 10.47 -9.61 -2.87
N VAL A 108 10.00 -8.41 -3.15
CA VAL A 108 10.75 -7.16 -3.01
C VAL A 108 10.14 -6.32 -1.89
N PRO A 109 10.95 -5.54 -1.17
CA PRO A 109 10.46 -4.69 -0.10
C PRO A 109 9.51 -3.62 -0.65
N PHE A 110 8.40 -3.42 0.07
CA PHE A 110 7.47 -2.33 -0.12
C PHE A 110 7.72 -1.32 0.99
N TYR A 111 8.31 -0.20 0.63
CA TYR A 111 8.76 0.82 1.57
C TYR A 111 7.61 1.76 1.92
N ARG A 112 7.54 2.16 3.20
CA ARG A 112 6.71 3.27 3.66
C ARG A 112 7.59 4.51 3.85
N LEU A 113 7.11 5.63 3.36
CA LEU A 113 7.76 6.92 3.46
C LEU A 113 6.78 7.97 3.94
N TYR A 114 7.31 8.98 4.64
CA TYR A 114 6.53 10.11 5.13
C TYR A 114 7.20 11.43 4.76
N SER A 115 6.43 12.40 4.27
CA SER A 115 6.89 13.76 4.11
C SER A 115 6.25 14.67 5.16
N PRO A 116 7.01 15.20 6.13
CA PRO A 116 6.47 16.15 7.11
C PRO A 116 5.98 17.46 6.47
N HIS A 117 6.58 17.86 5.34
CA HIS A 117 6.20 19.07 4.61
C HIS A 117 4.87 18.89 3.88
N ALA A 118 4.72 17.79 3.13
CA ALA A 118 3.48 17.50 2.40
C ALA A 118 2.38 16.91 3.31
N LYS A 119 2.76 16.40 4.50
CA LYS A 119 1.91 15.61 5.40
C LYS A 119 1.29 14.40 4.69
N ASP A 120 2.07 13.74 3.84
CA ASP A 120 1.64 12.65 2.95
C ASP A 120 2.47 11.39 3.21
N HIS A 121 1.82 10.23 3.14
CA HIS A 121 2.47 8.93 3.14
C HIS A 121 2.59 8.37 1.73
N PHE A 122 3.80 7.97 1.40
CA PHE A 122 4.15 7.43 0.09
C PHE A 122 4.67 5.99 0.24
N TYR A 123 4.26 5.09 -0.67
CA TYR A 123 4.64 3.68 -0.62
C TYR A 123 5.16 3.21 -1.98
N THR A 124 6.32 2.57 -1.97
CA THR A 124 6.99 2.19 -3.22
C THR A 124 7.87 0.95 -3.09
N THR A 125 7.99 0.20 -4.16
CA THR A 125 9.03 -0.84 -4.33
C THR A 125 10.31 -0.30 -4.97
N SER A 126 10.28 0.93 -5.51
CA SER A 126 11.43 1.58 -6.12
C SER A 126 12.35 2.15 -5.04
N LEU A 127 13.57 1.62 -4.95
CA LEU A 127 14.59 2.18 -4.07
C LEU A 127 15.00 3.60 -4.49
N HIS A 128 14.89 3.93 -5.79
CA HIS A 128 15.16 5.28 -6.27
C HIS A 128 14.13 6.28 -5.73
N GLU A 129 12.84 5.97 -5.83
CA GLU A 129 11.78 6.80 -5.24
C GLU A 129 11.91 6.85 -3.70
N ALA A 130 12.26 5.73 -3.07
CA ALA A 130 12.42 5.67 -1.61
C ALA A 130 13.62 6.47 -1.08
N ASN A 131 14.56 6.84 -1.94
CA ASN A 131 15.73 7.66 -1.61
C ASN A 131 15.60 9.11 -2.13
N ALA A 132 14.43 9.47 -2.68
CA ALA A 132 14.19 10.81 -3.17
C ALA A 132 14.16 11.84 -2.02
N SER A 133 14.68 13.03 -2.28
CA SER A 133 14.66 14.12 -1.29
C SER A 133 13.23 14.57 -0.99
N GLY A 134 12.94 14.86 0.28
CA GLY A 134 11.62 15.36 0.73
C GLY A 134 10.72 14.31 1.38
N TYR A 135 11.07 13.02 1.27
CA TYR A 135 10.43 11.92 1.98
C TYR A 135 11.43 11.22 2.90
N GLN A 136 10.99 10.88 4.10
CA GLN A 136 11.75 10.10 5.07
C GLN A 136 11.27 8.67 5.02
N LYS A 137 12.20 7.72 4.86
CA LYS A 137 11.90 6.30 4.88
C LYS A 137 11.60 5.85 6.31
N GLU A 138 10.37 5.40 6.54
CA GLU A 138 9.92 4.93 7.85
C GLU A 138 10.11 3.42 8.04
N GLY A 139 10.28 2.68 6.94
CA GLY A 139 10.61 1.26 7.00
C GLY A 139 10.06 0.45 5.83
N ILE A 140 9.98 -0.86 6.03
CA ILE A 140 9.37 -1.81 5.11
C ILE A 140 8.01 -2.16 5.69
N VAL A 141 6.92 -1.80 5.00
CA VAL A 141 5.56 -2.16 5.44
C VAL A 141 5.26 -3.64 5.15
N GLY A 142 6.00 -4.22 4.20
CA GLY A 142 5.77 -5.56 3.69
C GLY A 142 6.65 -5.95 2.52
N TYR A 143 6.45 -7.16 2.00
CA TYR A 143 7.11 -7.63 0.78
C TYR A 143 6.08 -8.06 -0.26
N VAL A 144 6.20 -7.53 -1.46
CA VAL A 144 5.27 -7.78 -2.58
C VAL A 144 5.99 -8.56 -3.68
N LEU A 145 5.24 -9.30 -4.48
CA LEU A 145 5.83 -9.96 -5.64
C LEU A 145 6.22 -8.90 -6.68
N PRO A 146 7.37 -9.04 -7.36
CA PRO A 146 7.81 -8.06 -8.36
C PRO A 146 6.81 -7.96 -9.52
N ASN A 147 6.78 -6.80 -10.19
CA ASN A 147 5.97 -6.55 -11.38
C ASN A 147 6.27 -7.53 -12.51
#